data_AF-A0A8J2PXY0-F1
#
_entry.id   AF-A0A8J2PXY0-F1
#
_cell.length_a   1.000
_cell.length_b   1.000
_cell.length_c   1.000
_cell.angle_alpha   90.00
_cell.angle_beta   90.00
_cell.angle_gamma   90.00
#
_symmetry.space_group_name_H-M   'P 1'
#
loop_
_entity.id
_entity.type
_entity.pdbx_description
1 polymer ?
#
loop_
_entity_poly.entity_id
_entity_poly.type
_entity_poly.pdbx_seq_one_letter_code
_entity_poly.pdbx_strand_id
1 'polypeptide(L)'
;MEIIKDFFSKNMNVTLQEEWLTEVMIYLHSLEFSGDSLLSAVYEQWLYTDVKISTKPLLSLSIDNCSTSTVLGGSTVIQINSIVDIGASMYSQYRNLTNKFEDNSGFQLTVEESGTNSDFFVIFLQT
;
A
#
# COMPACT_ATOMS: atom_id res chain seq x y z
N MET A 1 0.04 5.51 -30.65
CA MET A 1 -0.27 6.04 -29.30
C MET A 1 -1.77 5.94 -28.99
N GLU A 2 -2.67 6.33 -29.90
CA GLU A 2 -4.12 6.24 -29.68
C GLU A 2 -4.62 4.83 -29.33
N ILE A 3 -4.16 3.79 -30.05
CA ILE A 3 -4.53 2.39 -29.75
C ILE A 3 -4.22 2.01 -28.30
N ILE A 4 -3.09 2.46 -27.78
CA ILE A 4 -2.67 2.21 -26.39
C ILE A 4 -3.61 2.95 -25.43
N LYS A 5 -3.85 4.25 -25.64
CA LYS A 5 -4.78 5.03 -24.81
C LYS A 5 -6.20 4.43 -24.82
N ASP A 6 -6.66 3.96 -25.98
CA ASP A 6 -7.93 3.27 -26.14
C ASP A 6 -7.97 1.96 -25.35
N PHE A 7 -6.89 1.17 -25.38
CA PHE A 7 -6.79 -0.05 -24.59
C PHE A 7 -6.92 0.24 -23.09
N PHE A 8 -6.16 1.19 -22.56
CA PHE A 8 -6.19 1.55 -21.12
C PHE A 8 -7.54 2.14 -20.70
N SER A 9 -8.13 3.02 -21.51
CA SER A 9 -9.42 3.63 -21.19
C SER A 9 -10.58 2.63 -21.25
N LYS A 10 -10.66 1.81 -22.31
CA LYS A 10 -11.78 0.88 -22.53
C LYS A 10 -11.72 -0.37 -21.67
N ASN A 11 -10.53 -0.94 -21.48
CA ASN A 11 -10.39 -2.22 -20.76
C ASN A 11 -10.07 -2.06 -19.28
N MET A 12 -9.38 -0.98 -18.90
CA MET A 12 -8.87 -0.79 -17.54
C MET A 12 -9.48 0.41 -16.81
N ASN A 13 -10.26 1.25 -17.49
CA ASN A 13 -10.73 2.55 -16.99
C ASN A 13 -9.58 3.45 -16.48
N VAL A 14 -8.45 3.41 -17.18
CA VAL A 14 -7.23 4.16 -16.85
C VAL A 14 -7.02 5.26 -17.90
N THR A 15 -6.78 6.48 -17.43
CA THR A 15 -6.35 7.59 -18.30
C THR A 15 -4.89 7.89 -18.03
N LEU A 16 -4.02 7.56 -18.99
CA LEU A 16 -2.58 7.77 -18.85
C LEU A 16 -2.20 9.26 -18.91
N GLN A 17 -1.09 9.62 -18.26
CA GLN A 17 -0.44 10.91 -18.45
C GLN A 17 0.28 10.93 -19.81
N GLU A 18 0.17 12.06 -20.51
CA GLU A 18 0.64 12.17 -21.89
C GLU A 18 2.17 12.14 -21.96
N GLU A 19 2.78 12.87 -21.04
CA GLU A 19 4.22 13.03 -20.88
C GLU A 19 4.85 11.68 -20.56
N TRP A 20 4.28 10.95 -19.59
CA TRP A 20 4.74 9.61 -19.23
C TRP A 20 4.66 8.64 -20.41
N LEU A 21 3.52 8.60 -21.11
CA LEU A 21 3.35 7.68 -22.25
C LEU A 21 4.30 8.04 -23.40
N THR A 22 4.58 9.32 -23.61
CA THR A 22 5.52 9.78 -24.65
C THR A 22 6.93 9.27 -24.36
N GLU A 23 7.43 9.45 -23.14
CA GLU A 23 8.76 9.00 -22.74
C GLU A 23 8.89 7.48 -22.81
N VAL A 24 7.89 6.74 -22.34
CA VAL A 24 7.86 5.27 -22.43
C VAL A 24 7.91 4.82 -23.89
N MET A 25 7.17 5.47 -24.78
CA MET A 25 7.18 5.14 -26.20
C MET A 25 8.54 5.39 -26.85
N ILE A 26 9.20 6.53 -26.52
CA ILE A 26 10.56 6.84 -26.99
C ILE A 26 11.53 5.75 -26.52
N TYR A 27 11.47 5.39 -25.24
CA TYR A 27 12.31 4.36 -24.66
C TYR A 27 12.10 2.99 -25.32
N LEU A 28 10.85 2.54 -25.44
CA LEU A 28 10.53 1.23 -26.02
C LEU A 28 10.90 1.16 -27.51
N HIS A 29 10.70 2.24 -28.26
CA HIS A 29 11.16 2.29 -29.64
C HIS A 29 12.69 2.25 -29.76
N SER A 30 13.43 2.83 -28.80
CA SER A 30 14.90 2.72 -28.77
C SER A 30 15.39 1.28 -28.51
N LEU A 31 14.53 0.44 -27.94
CA LEU A 31 14.74 -0.99 -27.71
C LEU A 31 14.11 -1.87 -28.82
N GLU A 32 13.73 -1.26 -29.95
CA GLU A 32 13.15 -1.94 -31.12
C GLU A 32 11.79 -2.62 -30.86
N PHE A 33 11.08 -2.27 -29.77
CA PHE A 33 9.70 -2.70 -29.59
C PHE A 33 8.79 -2.02 -30.62
N SER A 34 7.99 -2.83 -31.31
CA SER A 34 7.05 -2.38 -32.33
C SER A 34 5.86 -3.33 -32.48
N GLY A 35 4.83 -2.87 -33.20
CA GLY A 35 3.62 -3.66 -33.48
C GLY A 35 2.92 -4.16 -32.23
N ASP A 36 2.53 -5.44 -32.25
CA ASP A 36 1.71 -6.06 -31.20
C ASP A 36 2.43 -6.15 -29.85
N SER A 37 3.76 -6.33 -29.86
CA SER A 37 4.58 -6.38 -28.64
C SER A 37 4.64 -5.05 -27.88
N LEU A 38 4.43 -3.93 -28.58
CA LEU A 38 4.56 -2.60 -28.00
C LEU A 38 3.48 -2.35 -26.94
N LEU A 39 2.24 -2.80 -27.18
CA LEU A 39 1.17 -2.63 -26.20
C LEU A 39 1.46 -3.41 -24.92
N SER A 40 1.91 -4.67 -25.04
CA SER A 40 2.29 -5.49 -23.89
C SER A 40 3.45 -4.87 -23.10
N ALA A 41 4.47 -4.35 -23.80
CA ALA A 41 5.59 -3.67 -23.15
C ALA A 41 5.16 -2.38 -22.43
N VAL A 42 4.30 -1.56 -23.04
CA VAL A 42 3.76 -0.36 -22.37
C VAL A 42 2.92 -0.73 -21.15
N TYR A 43 2.13 -1.81 -21.24
CA TYR A 43 1.38 -2.35 -20.11
C TYR A 43 2.30 -2.77 -18.96
N GLU A 44 3.38 -3.49 -19.25
CA GLU A 44 4.37 -3.86 -18.24
C GLU A 44 5.05 -2.63 -17.62
N GLN A 45 5.46 -1.66 -18.43
CA GLN A 45 6.02 -0.40 -17.93
C GLN A 45 5.04 0.32 -16.99
N TRP A 46 3.75 0.35 -17.34
CA TRP A 46 2.71 0.93 -16.49
C TRP A 46 2.56 0.17 -15.16
N LEU A 47 2.55 -1.17 -15.20
CA LEU A 47 2.37 -2.03 -14.03
C LEU A 47 3.45 -1.82 -12.96
N TYR A 48 4.68 -1.53 -13.39
CA TYR A 48 5.83 -1.29 -12.51
C TYR A 48 6.08 0.20 -12.20
N THR A 49 5.23 1.10 -12.68
CA THR A 49 5.35 2.55 -12.41
C THR A 49 4.37 2.99 -11.33
N ASP A 50 4.79 3.92 -10.46
CA ASP A 50 3.87 4.61 -9.55
C ASP A 50 2.73 5.29 -10.34
N VAL A 51 1.48 4.90 -10.08
CA VAL A 51 0.31 5.49 -10.76
C VAL A 51 0.20 7.01 -10.61
N LYS A 52 0.80 7.62 -9.60
CA LYS A 52 0.87 9.09 -9.47
C LYS A 52 1.63 9.74 -10.62
N ILE A 53 2.57 9.01 -11.23
CA ILE A 53 3.40 9.46 -12.34
C ILE A 53 2.78 9.06 -13.68
N SER A 54 2.25 7.83 -13.77
CA SER A 54 1.79 7.28 -15.06
C SER A 54 0.35 7.62 -15.41
N THR A 55 -0.49 7.96 -14.42
CA THR A 55 -1.95 7.97 -14.57
C THR A 55 -2.56 9.28 -14.06
N LYS A 56 -3.60 9.77 -14.72
CA LYS A 56 -4.39 10.93 -14.27
C LYS A 56 -5.33 10.51 -13.14
N PRO A 57 -5.50 11.35 -12.10
CA PRO A 57 -6.36 11.01 -10.97
C PRO A 57 -7.83 10.86 -11.41
N LEU A 58 -8.45 9.73 -11.06
CA LEU A 58 -9.87 9.46 -11.31
C LEU A 58 -10.74 9.73 -10.07
N LEU A 59 -10.17 9.52 -8.88
CA LEU A 59 -10.86 9.68 -7.59
C LEU A 59 -10.81 11.14 -7.12
N SER A 60 -11.94 11.84 -7.19
CA SER A 60 -12.12 13.11 -6.47
C SER A 60 -12.76 12.83 -5.11
N LEU A 61 -11.95 12.50 -4.10
CA LEU A 61 -12.44 12.41 -2.72
C LEU A 61 -12.47 13.83 -2.14
N SER A 62 -13.65 14.36 -1.86
CA SER A 62 -13.80 15.61 -1.11
C SER A 62 -13.31 15.38 0.32
N ILE A 63 -12.25 16.08 0.72
CA ILE A 63 -11.63 15.94 2.06
C ILE A 63 -12.53 16.53 3.17
N ASP A 64 -13.53 17.34 2.80
CA ASP A 64 -14.19 18.27 3.73
C ASP A 64 -15.40 17.71 4.50
N ASN A 65 -15.91 16.50 4.22
CA ASN A 65 -17.08 15.94 4.91
C ASN A 65 -16.84 14.50 5.40
N CYS A 66 -16.07 14.38 6.49
CA CYS A 66 -15.75 13.12 7.17
C CYS A 66 -17.00 12.37 7.74
N SER A 67 -18.17 13.00 7.73
CA SER A 67 -19.39 12.49 8.35
C SER A 67 -20.34 11.74 7.39
N THR A 68 -20.08 11.70 6.09
CA THR A 68 -20.97 11.03 5.12
C THR A 68 -20.28 9.88 4.39
N SER A 69 -20.82 8.67 4.56
CA SER A 69 -20.44 7.51 3.75
C SER A 69 -20.70 7.82 2.29
N THR A 70 -19.65 7.79 1.47
CA THR A 70 -19.75 7.98 0.02
C THR A 70 -19.57 6.63 -0.64
N VAL A 71 -20.54 6.23 -1.45
CA VAL A 71 -20.43 5.03 -2.26
C VAL A 71 -19.55 5.35 -3.46
N LEU A 72 -18.40 4.68 -3.54
CA LEU A 72 -17.57 4.74 -4.74
C LEU A 72 -18.21 3.88 -5.83
N GLY A 73 -18.73 4.52 -6.87
CA GLY A 73 -19.30 3.84 -8.04
C GLY A 73 -18.27 3.58 -9.13
N GLY A 74 -18.47 2.50 -9.90
CA GLY A 74 -17.67 2.17 -11.09
C GLY A 74 -16.39 1.38 -10.83
N SER A 75 -15.68 1.05 -11.91
CA SER A 75 -14.36 0.39 -11.84
C SER A 75 -13.29 1.44 -11.60
N THR A 76 -12.54 1.34 -10.50
CA THR A 76 -11.45 2.27 -10.20
C THR A 76 -10.17 1.49 -10.00
N VAL A 77 -9.13 1.88 -10.73
CA VAL A 77 -7.79 1.32 -10.56
C VAL A 77 -7.06 2.09 -9.47
N ILE A 78 -6.52 1.35 -8.50
CA ILE A 78 -5.74 1.87 -7.38
C ILE A 78 -4.42 1.12 -7.26
N GLN A 79 -3.39 1.79 -6.73
CA GLN A 79 -2.15 1.16 -6.33
C GLN A 79 -2.11 1.00 -4.82
N ILE A 80 -1.79 -0.22 -4.37
CA ILE A 80 -1.59 -0.50 -2.96
C ILE A 80 -0.17 -0.10 -2.58
N ASN A 81 -0.03 0.97 -1.79
CA ASN A 81 1.28 1.45 -1.35
C ASN A 81 1.83 0.65 -0.15
N SER A 82 0.95 0.20 0.72
CA SER A 82 1.30 -0.62 1.89
C SER A 82 0.10 -1.45 2.35
N ILE A 83 0.39 -2.55 3.02
CA ILE A 83 -0.59 -3.44 3.65
C ILE A 83 -0.10 -3.71 5.07
N VAL A 84 -1.00 -3.59 6.03
CA VAL A 84 -0.77 -3.96 7.42
C VAL A 84 -1.99 -4.69 7.95
N ASP A 85 -1.78 -5.76 8.73
CA ASP A 85 -2.86 -6.43 9.44
C ASP A 85 -3.23 -5.59 10.68
N ILE A 86 -4.52 -5.25 10.79
CA ILE A 86 -5.08 -4.51 11.94
C ILE A 86 -5.78 -5.42 12.94
N GLY A 87 -5.91 -6.72 12.65
CA GLY A 87 -6.48 -7.74 13.54
C GLY A 87 -5.49 -8.23 14.60
N ALA A 88 -4.18 -8.11 14.36
CA ALA A 88 -3.12 -8.41 15.32
C ALA A 88 -2.35 -7.14 15.72
N SER A 89 -1.79 -7.12 16.94
CA SER A 89 -0.94 -6.00 17.35
C SER A 89 0.32 -5.91 16.49
N MET A 90 0.70 -4.68 16.13
CA MET A 90 1.91 -4.42 15.33
C MET A 90 3.16 -5.01 16.01
N TYR A 91 3.20 -4.99 17.34
CA TYR A 91 4.28 -5.61 18.12
C TYR A 91 4.34 -7.14 17.92
N SER A 92 3.21 -7.84 18.01
CA SER A 92 3.16 -9.29 17.78
C SER A 92 3.61 -9.66 16.37
N GLN A 93 3.10 -8.93 15.36
CA GLN A 93 3.52 -9.11 13.97
C GLN A 93 5.03 -8.87 13.80
N TYR A 94 5.56 -7.79 14.39
CA TYR A 94 6.99 -7.48 14.35
C TYR A 94 7.84 -8.58 15.01
N ARG A 95 7.46 -9.05 16.20
CA ARG A 95 8.16 -10.12 16.93
C ARG A 95 8.22 -11.40 16.10
N ASN A 96 7.09 -11.80 15.51
CA ASN A 96 6.99 -12.99 14.67
C ASN A 96 7.84 -12.86 13.39
N LEU A 97 7.85 -11.69 12.75
CA LEU A 97 8.63 -11.46 11.52
C LEU A 97 10.13 -11.36 11.77
N THR A 98 10.54 -10.82 12.91
CA THR A 98 11.96 -10.58 13.22
C THR A 98 12.61 -11.68 14.04
N ASN A 99 11.83 -12.66 14.53
CA ASN A 99 12.28 -13.67 15.49
C ASN A 99 13.00 -13.07 16.70
N LYS A 100 12.72 -11.81 17.03
CA LYS A 100 13.23 -11.18 18.24
C LYS A 100 12.38 -11.71 19.36
N PHE A 101 12.94 -12.58 20.19
CA PHE A 101 12.33 -12.99 21.43
C PHE A 101 12.97 -12.17 22.56
N GLU A 102 12.16 -11.49 23.36
CA GLU A 102 12.58 -11.07 24.69
C GLU A 102 12.74 -12.34 25.52
N ASP A 103 13.98 -12.61 25.90
CA ASP A 103 14.30 -13.63 26.87
C ASP A 103 13.84 -13.16 28.26
N ASN A 104 12.62 -13.55 28.62
CA ASN A 104 12.06 -13.27 29.93
C ASN A 104 12.41 -14.34 30.97
N SER A 105 13.35 -15.25 30.67
CA SER A 105 13.77 -16.30 31.61
C SER A 105 14.36 -15.77 32.92
N GLY A 106 14.79 -14.50 32.94
CA GLY A 106 15.27 -13.80 34.14
C GLY A 106 14.17 -13.15 35.01
N PHE A 107 12.91 -13.08 34.55
CA PHE A 107 11.82 -12.53 35.34
C PHE A 107 11.12 -13.64 36.14
N GLN A 108 11.42 -13.70 37.44
CA GLN A 108 10.64 -14.52 38.37
C GLN A 108 9.41 -13.75 38.81
N LEU A 109 8.23 -14.30 38.51
CA LEU A 109 7.00 -13.94 39.23
C LEU A 109 7.21 -14.37 40.69
N THR A 110 7.49 -13.43 41.57
CA THR A 110 7.35 -13.63 43.01
C THR A 110 5.86 -13.85 43.28
N VAL A 111 5.45 -15.12 43.24
CA VAL A 111 4.16 -15.53 43.81
C VAL A 111 4.32 -15.35 45.31
N GLU A 112 3.97 -14.17 45.81
CA GLU A 112 3.83 -13.96 47.24
C GLU A 112 2.59 -14.76 47.68
N GLU A 113 2.85 -15.95 48.23
CA GLU A 113 1.84 -16.73 48.94
C GLU A 113 1.37 -15.95 50.18
N SER A 114 0.22 -15.30 50.02
CA SER A 114 -0.76 -14.94 51.05
C SER A 114 -0.23 -14.37 52.37
N GLY A 115 -0.33 -13.06 52.52
CA GLY A 115 -0.21 -12.42 53.82
C GLY A 115 -0.60 -10.94 53.82
N THR A 116 -1.86 -10.64 53.48
CA THR A 116 -2.51 -9.33 53.72
C THR A 116 -1.60 -8.10 53.58
N ASN A 117 -1.40 -7.60 52.37
CA ASN A 117 -1.35 -6.16 52.17
C ASN A 117 -1.69 -5.79 50.74
N SER A 118 -2.41 -4.67 50.62
CA SER A 118 -2.83 -4.07 49.38
C SER A 118 -1.62 -3.48 48.64
N ASP A 119 -0.86 -4.33 47.97
CA ASP A 119 0.27 -3.85 47.18
C ASP A 119 -0.21 -3.40 45.80
N PHE A 120 -0.28 -2.08 45.68
CA PHE A 120 -0.48 -1.37 44.42
C PHE A 120 0.61 -1.78 43.43
N PHE A 121 0.21 -2.34 42.30
CA PHE A 121 1.07 -2.41 41.11
C PHE A 121 1.33 -0.99 40.62
N VAL A 122 2.46 -0.40 41.02
CA VAL A 122 2.93 0.87 40.47
C VAL A 122 3.73 0.57 39.21
N ILE A 123 3.13 0.83 38.05
CA ILE A 123 3.85 0.85 36.77
C ILE A 123 4.53 2.21 36.68
N PHE A 124 5.86 2.24 36.82
CA PHE A 124 6.64 3.43 36.48
C PHE A 124 6.81 3.49 34.95
N LEU A 125 6.07 4.39 34.31
CA LEU A 125 6.40 4.84 32.96
C LEU A 125 7.44 5.96 33.09
N GLN A 126 8.68 5.66 32.68
CA GLN A 126 9.66 6.73 32.42
C GLN A 126 9.28 7.41 31.09
N THR A 127 8.84 8.66 31.20
CA THR A 127 8.74 9.63 30.09
C THR A 127 10.09 10.22 29.74
#